data_AF-A0A914YDW9-F1
#
_entry.id   AF-A0A914YDW9-F1
#
_cell.length_a   1.000
_cell.length_b   1.000
_cell.length_c   1.000
_cell.angle_alpha   90.00
_cell.angle_beta   90.00
_cell.angle_gamma   90.00
#
_symmetry.space_group_name_H-M   'P 1'
#
loop_
_entity.id
_entity.type
_entity.pdbx_description
1 polymer ?
#
loop_
_entity_poly.entity_id
_entity_poly.type
_entity_poly.pdbx_seq_one_letter_code
_entity_poly.pdbx_strand_id
1 'polypeptide(L)'
;MADSEDQLVSDSTQASDTEQSSLSAAVSPNVRSPINGNRGEGEGKAATTAPTSKLDTLPRENLLALLKKQAMASKESKKQMEEYREKIKGLEEKCQNLEDKLGNNSTNEMMTFELDDYKNSCAELKKQLENQKDAQKEKDEMVRDLSQRNDLLMQEKAEANEKLKEVKTLAARLQKEIDAEYDLEIAKLNTQVKRFREETSEQQKYITEKTAEIRRLKSDFEALQQSYDNLKIEHSTFKERAEYVLKQKNEEQNKDISASASTVISSSSSGKMEIDELIRTLNNRNEKITQLTERSSYLEDELRSTQDYAKNIKGELEDAQHSLNQLRTRGLEERRRAESDYDFRLRQAYTEKEILQKQLNRTIEQSTEEKEKLIESFQRQNVELEEKNREIIQQLEEYRTLAATQLASSSTPRATTPIRVTRRPKFPQPINFLHEPSAIITTTSSTNMHPPGLDHENEEDDFRSLQDVINDSIDDQTNITGPRPISAFDDLISHPSIEFYTVDEYEALEKQLAHTRDILNDMEDTNAKLVEQIKILKEEIRRLERNTEREEHTKNGEYLKNVLMKYLAPPKVNDERQQLLPVLTTMLRLSPEEVSAITGYIKESLVVSAEDNNGWTSYLWSNIV
;
A
#
# COMPACT_ATOMS: atom_id res chain seq x y z
N MET A 1 -26.56 25.10 -68.43
CA MET A 1 -25.39 24.30 -68.84
C MET A 1 -24.82 23.73 -67.56
N ALA A 2 -25.44 22.63 -67.12
CA ALA A 2 -24.92 21.26 -67.24
C ALA A 2 -24.00 20.98 -66.03
N ASP A 3 -24.60 20.53 -64.93
CA ASP A 3 -24.87 19.11 -64.60
C ASP A 3 -23.58 18.37 -64.25
N SER A 4 -23.43 18.11 -62.95
CA SER A 4 -22.87 16.86 -62.41
C SER A 4 -23.28 16.74 -60.95
N GLU A 5 -24.28 15.90 -60.75
CA GLU A 5 -24.81 15.38 -59.49
C GLU A 5 -23.85 14.39 -58.80
N ASP A 6 -24.14 14.18 -57.52
CA ASP A 6 -23.97 12.95 -56.75
C ASP A 6 -22.56 12.42 -56.50
N GLN A 7 -22.11 12.53 -55.24
CA GLN A 7 -22.02 11.34 -54.38
C GLN A 7 -21.68 11.64 -52.90
N LEU A 8 -22.43 10.96 -52.03
CA LEU A 8 -22.08 10.50 -50.67
C LEU A 8 -22.36 11.43 -49.47
N VAL A 9 -23.63 11.45 -49.06
CA VAL A 9 -24.04 11.54 -47.64
C VAL A 9 -24.95 10.34 -47.35
N SER A 10 -24.49 9.41 -46.51
CA SER A 10 -25.38 8.53 -45.74
C SER A 10 -24.59 7.91 -44.60
N ASP A 11 -24.77 8.43 -43.38
CA ASP A 11 -24.71 7.58 -42.19
C ASP A 11 -25.42 8.24 -41.01
N SER A 12 -26.65 7.81 -40.74
CA SER A 12 -27.27 7.89 -39.42
C SER A 12 -28.55 7.08 -39.36
N THR A 13 -28.70 6.40 -38.22
CA THR A 13 -29.95 5.96 -37.59
C THR A 13 -30.46 4.56 -37.95
N GLN A 14 -30.07 3.57 -37.14
CA GLN A 14 -30.98 2.49 -36.71
C GLN A 14 -30.47 1.85 -35.40
N ALA A 15 -31.03 2.28 -34.27
CA ALA A 15 -31.08 1.48 -33.06
C ALA A 15 -32.27 1.96 -32.23
N SER A 16 -33.37 1.22 -32.32
CA SER A 16 -34.57 1.37 -31.50
C SER A 16 -35.07 -0.03 -31.15
N ASP A 17 -35.16 -0.24 -29.85
CA ASP A 17 -36.22 -0.95 -29.13
C ASP A 17 -36.57 -2.38 -29.56
N THR A 18 -36.21 -3.33 -28.69
CA THR A 18 -37.06 -4.49 -28.42
C THR A 18 -36.88 -4.94 -26.97
N GLU A 19 -37.60 -4.31 -26.04
CA GLU A 19 -38.08 -4.97 -24.83
C GLU A 19 -39.39 -5.69 -25.18
N GLN A 20 -39.50 -6.99 -24.94
CA GLN A 20 -40.73 -7.62 -24.42
C GLN A 20 -40.44 -9.04 -23.88
N SER A 21 -40.69 -9.19 -22.57
CA SER A 21 -41.46 -10.27 -21.93
C SER A 21 -41.07 -11.75 -22.14
N SER A 22 -40.64 -12.41 -21.06
CA SER A 22 -41.14 -13.75 -20.71
C SER A 22 -40.82 -14.14 -19.25
N LEU A 23 -41.85 -14.06 -18.42
CA LEU A 23 -42.00 -14.71 -17.12
C LEU A 23 -43.12 -15.75 -17.26
N SER A 24 -42.85 -17.03 -17.00
CA SER A 24 -43.76 -18.05 -16.41
C SER A 24 -43.03 -19.40 -16.40
N ALA A 25 -42.69 -20.01 -15.26
CA ALA A 25 -43.54 -20.76 -14.33
C ALA A 25 -43.92 -22.18 -14.81
N ALA A 26 -43.32 -23.20 -14.15
CA ALA A 26 -43.85 -24.55 -13.91
C ALA A 26 -43.03 -25.12 -12.71
N VAL A 27 -43.53 -25.23 -11.47
CA VAL A 27 -44.53 -26.17 -10.90
C VAL A 27 -44.04 -27.63 -10.98
N SER A 28 -43.26 -28.10 -9.98
CA SER A 28 -43.63 -28.98 -8.83
C SER A 28 -43.58 -30.50 -9.14
N PRO A 29 -43.63 -31.43 -8.16
CA PRO A 29 -43.09 -31.52 -6.78
C PRO A 29 -42.22 -32.82 -6.61
N ASN A 30 -41.54 -33.15 -5.51
CA ASN A 30 -42.11 -33.90 -4.37
C ASN A 30 -41.03 -34.23 -3.31
N VAL A 31 -41.29 -33.80 -2.07
CA VAL A 31 -41.17 -34.55 -0.79
C VAL A 31 -39.83 -35.19 -0.40
N ARG A 32 -39.16 -34.63 0.62
CA ARG A 32 -39.27 -35.06 2.04
C ARG A 32 -38.34 -34.22 2.95
N SER A 33 -38.94 -33.50 3.90
CA SER A 33 -38.32 -33.17 5.20
C SER A 33 -38.02 -34.48 5.98
N PRO A 34 -37.22 -34.51 7.08
CA PRO A 34 -37.05 -33.41 8.05
C PRO A 34 -35.67 -33.26 8.77
N ILE A 35 -35.51 -32.11 9.45
CA ILE A 35 -34.87 -31.89 10.79
C ILE A 35 -33.38 -32.30 10.92
N ASN A 36 -32.41 -31.47 11.30
CA ASN A 36 -32.31 -30.58 12.46
C ASN A 36 -31.11 -29.63 12.26
N GLY A 37 -31.13 -28.47 12.91
CA GLY A 37 -30.07 -27.47 12.80
C GLY A 37 -28.72 -27.87 13.41
N ASN A 38 -27.63 -27.32 12.88
CA ASN A 38 -26.65 -26.67 13.73
C ASN A 38 -25.78 -25.68 12.96
N ARG A 39 -25.45 -24.61 13.67
CA ARG A 39 -24.63 -23.45 13.31
C ARG A 39 -23.19 -23.89 13.01
N GLY A 40 -22.58 -23.35 11.96
CA GLY A 40 -21.17 -23.61 11.63
C GLY A 40 -20.70 -22.74 10.48
N GLU A 41 -20.29 -21.50 10.80
CA GLU A 41 -19.54 -20.63 9.91
C GLU A 41 -18.17 -21.26 9.62
N GLY A 42 -17.93 -21.60 8.36
CA GLY A 42 -16.64 -22.05 7.85
C GLY A 42 -15.93 -20.91 7.13
N GLU A 43 -15.11 -20.16 7.85
CA GLU A 43 -14.07 -19.33 7.24
C GLU A 43 -12.83 -20.18 6.99
N GLY A 44 -12.50 -20.38 5.71
CA GLY A 44 -11.25 -20.98 5.27
C GLY A 44 -10.09 -20.02 5.49
N LYS A 45 -9.20 -20.35 6.43
CA LYS A 45 -7.84 -19.79 6.48
C LYS A 45 -6.86 -20.78 5.88
N ALA A 46 -6.25 -20.37 4.77
CA ALA A 46 -5.10 -21.03 4.17
C ALA A 46 -3.93 -21.04 5.17
N ALA A 47 -3.47 -22.25 5.50
CA ALA A 47 -2.32 -22.49 6.35
C ALA A 47 -1.04 -22.48 5.49
N THR A 48 -0.15 -21.55 5.79
CA THR A 48 1.26 -21.59 5.39
C THR A 48 1.97 -22.70 6.18
N THR A 49 2.49 -23.67 5.46
CA THR A 49 3.24 -24.82 5.98
C THR A 49 4.66 -24.41 6.38
N ALA A 50 4.96 -24.47 7.68
CA ALA A 50 6.33 -24.52 8.20
C ALA A 50 6.72 -25.98 8.49
N PRO A 51 7.98 -26.38 8.33
CA PRO A 51 8.41 -27.76 8.59
C PRO A 51 8.50 -27.97 10.10
N THR A 52 7.46 -28.55 10.70
CA THR A 52 7.48 -28.93 12.13
C THR A 52 8.33 -30.18 12.31
N SER A 53 9.35 -30.08 13.15
CA SER A 53 10.17 -31.20 13.58
C SER A 53 9.30 -32.27 14.29
N LYS A 54 9.70 -33.54 14.20
CA LYS A 54 8.95 -34.70 14.75
C LYS A 54 8.74 -34.67 16.28
N LEU A 55 9.29 -33.68 16.99
CA LEU A 55 9.09 -33.47 18.43
C LEU A 55 7.90 -32.56 18.77
N ASP A 56 7.50 -31.65 17.87
CA ASP A 56 6.44 -30.67 18.15
C ASP A 56 5.02 -31.22 17.98
N THR A 57 4.87 -32.44 17.46
CA THR A 57 3.58 -33.09 17.21
C THR A 57 3.16 -34.10 18.27
N LEU A 58 3.96 -34.32 19.33
CA LEU A 58 3.61 -35.26 20.39
C LEU A 58 2.78 -34.59 21.51
N PRO A 59 1.66 -35.20 21.94
CA PRO A 59 0.89 -34.74 23.10
C PRO A 59 1.78 -34.60 24.33
N ARG A 60 1.55 -33.56 25.15
CA ARG A 60 2.30 -33.26 26.39
C ARG A 60 2.46 -34.47 27.32
N GLU A 61 1.47 -35.36 27.32
CA GLU A 61 1.50 -36.63 28.08
C GLU A 61 2.56 -37.62 27.58
N ASN A 62 2.79 -37.69 26.27
CA ASN A 62 3.79 -38.57 25.67
C ASN A 62 5.22 -38.03 25.85
N LEU A 63 5.41 -36.72 25.82
CA LEU A 63 6.71 -36.10 26.13
C LEU A 63 7.07 -36.30 27.62
N LEU A 64 6.08 -36.18 28.51
CA LEU A 64 6.25 -36.46 29.94
C LEU A 64 6.55 -37.95 30.19
N ALA A 65 5.94 -38.86 29.43
CA ALA A 65 6.23 -40.30 29.49
C ALA A 65 7.65 -40.60 28.97
N LEU A 66 8.11 -39.92 27.91
CA LEU A 66 9.46 -40.08 27.38
C LEU A 66 10.52 -39.57 28.37
N LEU A 67 10.30 -38.39 28.97
CA LEU A 67 11.17 -37.84 30.02
C LEU A 67 11.19 -38.72 31.27
N LYS A 68 10.03 -39.25 31.71
CA LYS A 68 9.99 -40.24 32.80
C LYS A 68 10.74 -41.52 32.46
N LYS A 69 10.61 -42.03 31.22
CA LYS A 69 11.33 -43.22 30.76
C LYS A 69 12.85 -42.98 30.73
N GLN A 70 13.27 -41.81 30.27
CA GLN A 70 14.68 -41.41 30.26
C GLN A 70 15.25 -41.18 31.67
N ALA A 71 14.47 -40.59 32.58
CA ALA A 71 14.83 -40.44 33.99
C ALA A 71 14.94 -41.79 34.72
N MET A 72 14.03 -42.73 34.44
CA MET A 72 14.08 -44.09 34.99
C MET A 72 15.28 -44.87 34.46
N ALA A 73 15.59 -44.75 33.15
CA ALA A 73 16.79 -45.34 32.56
C ALA A 73 18.09 -44.76 33.16
N SER A 74 18.13 -43.44 33.41
CA SER A 74 19.25 -42.79 34.09
C SER A 74 19.41 -43.27 35.54
N LYS A 75 18.30 -43.46 36.26
CA LYS A 75 18.31 -43.99 37.64
C LYS A 75 18.80 -45.44 37.70
N GLU A 76 18.38 -46.28 36.75
CA GLU A 76 18.84 -47.67 36.65
C GLU A 76 20.33 -47.74 36.29
N SER A 77 20.80 -46.89 35.36
CA SER A 77 22.21 -46.78 35.01
C SER A 77 23.07 -46.33 36.21
N LYS A 78 22.60 -45.36 37.01
CA LYS A 78 23.27 -44.95 38.26
C LYS A 78 23.36 -46.07 39.29
N LYS A 79 22.31 -46.90 39.42
CA LYS A 79 22.31 -48.06 40.31
C LYS A 79 23.32 -49.12 39.86
N GLN A 80 23.41 -49.38 38.55
CA GLN A 80 24.41 -50.28 37.99
C GLN A 80 25.85 -49.77 38.22
N MET A 81 26.08 -48.46 38.10
CA MET A 81 27.38 -47.85 38.41
C MET A 81 27.78 -48.03 39.88
N GLU A 82 26.83 -47.94 40.81
CA GLU A 82 27.08 -48.17 42.24
C GLU A 82 27.38 -49.65 42.54
N GLU A 83 26.67 -50.59 41.89
CA GLU A 83 26.94 -52.02 41.98
C GLU A 83 28.33 -52.41 41.42
N TYR A 84 28.76 -51.78 40.32
CA TYR A 84 30.12 -51.95 39.79
C TYR A 84 31.16 -51.35 40.74
N ARG A 85 30.89 -50.20 41.37
CA ARG A 85 31.79 -49.56 42.35
C ARG A 85 32.00 -50.45 43.58
N GLU A 86 30.94 -51.05 44.12
CA GLU A 86 31.04 -52.00 45.24
C GLU A 86 31.77 -53.29 44.86
N LYS A 87 31.57 -53.81 43.63
CA LYS A 87 32.36 -54.95 43.12
C LYS A 87 33.85 -54.62 42.99
N ILE A 88 34.19 -53.42 42.49
CA ILE A 88 35.59 -52.96 42.40
C ILE A 88 36.20 -52.90 43.80
N LYS A 89 35.52 -52.29 44.77
CA LYS A 89 35.98 -52.23 46.15
C LYS A 89 36.18 -53.61 46.77
N GLY A 90 35.26 -54.54 46.55
CA GLY A 90 35.38 -55.92 47.00
C GLY A 90 36.49 -56.72 46.29
N LEU A 91 36.88 -56.35 45.07
CA LEU A 91 38.05 -56.90 44.38
C LEU A 91 39.35 -56.28 44.88
N GLU A 92 39.38 -54.96 45.14
CA GLU A 92 40.51 -54.27 45.77
C GLU A 92 40.83 -54.87 47.15
N GLU A 93 39.81 -55.13 47.99
CA GLU A 93 39.98 -55.81 49.27
C GLU A 93 40.49 -57.26 49.13
N LYS A 94 40.13 -57.96 48.05
CA LYS A 94 40.65 -59.31 47.76
C LYS A 94 42.09 -59.26 47.25
N CYS A 95 42.45 -58.28 46.41
CA CYS A 95 43.82 -58.05 45.96
C CYS A 95 44.73 -57.71 47.14
N GLN A 96 44.28 -56.85 48.06
CA GLN A 96 45.03 -56.51 49.28
C GLN A 96 45.25 -57.75 50.16
N ASN A 97 44.21 -58.58 50.35
CA ASN A 97 44.33 -59.84 51.09
C ASN A 97 45.21 -60.88 50.41
N LEU A 98 45.37 -60.82 49.09
CA LEU A 98 46.29 -61.68 48.33
C LEU A 98 47.73 -61.15 48.40
N GLU A 99 47.94 -59.83 48.35
CA GLU A 99 49.25 -59.18 48.61
C GLU A 99 49.77 -59.51 50.01
N ASP A 100 48.92 -59.43 51.04
CA ASP A 100 49.28 -59.77 52.42
C ASP A 100 49.63 -61.27 52.59
N LYS A 101 49.03 -62.14 51.76
CA LYS A 101 49.38 -63.57 51.69
C LYS A 101 50.65 -63.83 50.87
N LEU A 102 50.98 -62.95 49.93
CA LEU A 102 52.19 -63.02 49.12
C LEU A 102 53.46 -62.65 49.89
N GLY A 103 53.35 -61.74 50.87
CA GLY A 103 54.45 -61.35 51.76
C GLY A 103 55.04 -62.49 52.60
N ASN A 104 54.40 -63.67 52.63
CA ASN A 104 54.79 -64.80 53.48
C ASN A 104 55.25 -66.08 52.72
N ASN A 105 55.51 -66.06 51.41
CA ASN A 105 56.00 -67.25 50.69
C ASN A 105 56.95 -66.93 49.53
N SER A 106 58.20 -67.38 49.61
CA SER A 106 59.32 -67.00 48.71
C SER A 106 59.40 -67.78 47.38
N THR A 107 58.27 -68.11 46.75
CA THR A 107 58.25 -68.68 45.38
C THR A 107 57.06 -68.13 44.60
N ASN A 108 57.08 -66.85 44.23
CA ASN A 108 55.85 -66.19 43.74
C ASN A 108 56.03 -65.12 42.65
N GLU A 109 56.96 -65.32 41.72
CA GLU A 109 57.07 -64.44 40.53
C GLU A 109 55.79 -64.42 39.68
N MET A 110 55.09 -65.55 39.55
CA MET A 110 53.83 -65.66 38.78
C MET A 110 52.70 -64.80 39.38
N MET A 111 52.51 -64.86 40.71
CA MET A 111 51.49 -64.05 41.38
C MET A 111 51.86 -62.56 41.45
N THR A 112 53.15 -62.20 41.52
CA THR A 112 53.56 -60.80 41.41
C THR A 112 53.28 -60.23 40.02
N PHE A 113 53.46 -61.03 38.95
CA PHE A 113 53.09 -60.63 37.59
C PHE A 113 51.57 -60.45 37.43
N GLU A 114 50.76 -61.37 37.96
CA GLU A 114 49.30 -61.22 37.95
C GLU A 114 48.84 -59.97 38.73
N LEU A 115 49.45 -59.69 39.88
CA LEU A 115 49.18 -58.47 40.66
C LEU A 115 49.56 -57.19 39.91
N ASP A 116 50.66 -57.21 39.17
CA ASP A 116 51.10 -56.08 38.35
C ASP A 116 50.16 -55.88 37.15
N ASP A 117 49.70 -56.95 36.50
CA ASP A 117 48.68 -56.90 35.45
C ASP A 117 47.34 -56.37 35.97
N TYR A 118 46.91 -56.79 37.17
CA TYR A 118 45.71 -56.25 37.80
C TYR A 118 45.88 -54.78 38.21
N LYS A 119 47.06 -54.36 38.67
CA LYS A 119 47.36 -52.94 38.95
C LYS A 119 47.33 -52.11 37.67
N ASN A 120 47.91 -52.60 36.58
CA ASN A 120 47.89 -51.94 35.29
C ASN A 120 46.47 -51.83 34.73
N SER A 121 45.66 -52.89 34.85
CA SER A 121 44.24 -52.86 34.47
C SER A 121 43.42 -51.87 35.32
N CYS A 122 43.68 -51.79 36.63
CA CYS A 122 43.04 -50.80 37.51
C CYS A 122 43.46 -49.35 37.18
N ALA A 123 44.72 -49.14 36.81
CA ALA A 123 45.21 -47.83 36.38
C ALA A 123 44.56 -47.40 35.06
N GLU A 124 44.44 -48.32 34.10
CA GLU A 124 43.77 -48.10 32.81
C GLU A 124 42.29 -47.78 33.00
N LEU A 125 41.58 -48.54 33.85
CA LEU A 125 40.17 -48.27 34.18
C LEU A 125 39.98 -46.93 34.90
N LYS A 126 40.90 -46.53 35.78
CA LYS A 126 40.87 -45.21 36.44
C LYS A 126 41.07 -44.08 35.41
N LYS A 127 41.98 -44.24 34.47
CA LYS A 127 42.21 -43.29 33.37
C LYS A 127 40.98 -43.16 32.47
N GLN A 128 40.37 -44.28 32.09
CA GLN A 128 39.12 -44.28 31.31
C GLN A 128 37.96 -43.62 32.08
N LEU A 129 37.87 -43.83 33.39
CA LEU A 129 36.85 -43.20 34.24
C LEU A 129 37.03 -41.67 34.30
N GLU A 130 38.27 -41.18 34.38
CA GLU A 130 38.53 -39.74 34.40
C GLU A 130 38.23 -39.09 33.04
N ASN A 131 38.67 -39.71 31.94
CA ASN A 131 38.30 -39.26 30.58
C ASN A 131 36.78 -39.21 30.38
N GLN A 132 36.04 -40.19 30.90
CA GLN A 132 34.57 -40.20 30.85
C GLN A 132 33.95 -39.07 31.68
N LYS A 133 34.54 -38.72 32.83
CA LYS A 133 34.06 -37.57 33.63
C LYS A 133 34.29 -36.26 32.93
N ASP A 134 35.45 -36.07 32.30
CA ASP A 134 35.75 -34.82 31.61
C ASP A 134 34.88 -34.65 30.35
N ALA A 135 34.67 -35.73 29.58
CA ALA A 135 33.70 -35.73 28.48
C ALA A 135 32.25 -35.50 28.97
N GLN A 136 31.90 -35.92 30.20
CA GLN A 136 30.60 -35.63 30.78
C GLN A 136 30.46 -34.15 31.18
N LYS A 137 31.51 -33.54 31.75
CA LYS A 137 31.51 -32.10 32.08
C LYS A 137 31.33 -31.25 30.82
N GLU A 138 32.03 -31.57 29.74
CA GLU A 138 31.92 -30.86 28.46
C GLU A 138 30.50 -30.96 27.87
N LYS A 139 29.87 -32.14 27.95
CA LYS A 139 28.47 -32.30 27.55
C LYS A 139 27.51 -31.51 28.45
N ASP A 140 27.72 -31.52 29.77
CA ASP A 140 26.90 -30.76 30.71
C ASP A 140 27.03 -29.24 30.47
N GLU A 141 28.22 -28.78 30.06
CA GLU A 141 28.49 -27.41 29.64
C GLU A 141 27.76 -27.04 28.35
N MET A 142 27.87 -27.87 27.31
CA MET A 142 27.13 -27.67 26.06
C MET A 142 25.61 -27.67 26.28
N VAL A 143 25.08 -28.53 27.15
CA VAL A 143 23.65 -28.54 27.51
C VAL A 143 23.24 -27.24 28.20
N ARG A 144 24.11 -26.68 29.05
CA ARG A 144 23.86 -25.40 29.72
C ARG A 144 23.80 -24.25 28.72
N ASP A 145 24.74 -24.20 27.79
CA ASP A 145 24.82 -23.15 26.77
C ASP A 145 23.63 -23.23 25.81
N LEU A 146 23.26 -24.45 25.39
CA LEU A 146 22.06 -24.68 24.60
C LEU A 146 20.79 -24.27 25.35
N SER A 147 20.70 -24.52 26.66
CA SER A 147 19.56 -24.07 27.48
C SER A 147 19.47 -22.55 27.51
N GLN A 148 20.59 -21.85 27.73
CA GLN A 148 20.64 -20.39 27.75
C GLN A 148 20.28 -19.79 26.39
N ARG A 149 20.77 -20.37 25.29
CA ARG A 149 20.42 -19.98 23.93
C ARG A 149 18.91 -20.12 23.68
N ASN A 150 18.30 -21.19 24.18
CA ASN A 150 16.88 -21.45 24.02
C ASN A 150 16.01 -20.46 24.82
N ASP A 151 16.47 -20.07 26.00
CA ASP A 151 15.79 -19.04 26.83
C ASP A 151 15.84 -17.66 26.15
N LEU A 152 16.98 -17.28 25.56
CA LEU A 152 17.11 -16.04 24.78
C LEU A 152 16.19 -16.04 23.55
N LEU A 153 16.17 -17.14 22.79
CA LEU A 153 15.26 -17.29 21.64
C LEU A 153 13.79 -17.22 22.04
N MET A 154 13.43 -17.76 23.20
CA MET A 154 12.08 -17.66 23.75
C MET A 154 11.71 -16.23 24.11
N GLN A 155 12.65 -15.44 24.65
CA GLN A 155 12.45 -14.03 24.93
C GLN A 155 12.28 -13.21 23.64
N GLU A 156 13.17 -13.37 22.67
CA GLU A 156 13.07 -12.68 21.37
C GLU A 156 11.74 -13.00 20.66
N LYS A 157 11.32 -14.27 20.71
CA LYS A 157 10.02 -14.68 20.17
C LYS A 157 8.85 -14.03 20.90
N ALA A 158 8.93 -13.80 22.21
CA ALA A 158 7.91 -13.10 22.97
C ALA A 158 7.82 -11.62 22.56
N GLU A 159 8.96 -10.94 22.46
CA GLU A 159 9.05 -9.53 22.04
C GLU A 159 8.57 -9.34 20.60
N ALA A 160 8.94 -10.23 19.67
CA ALA A 160 8.46 -10.20 18.29
C ALA A 160 6.93 -10.38 18.20
N ASN A 161 6.35 -11.24 19.05
CA ASN A 161 4.90 -11.43 19.11
C ASN A 161 4.17 -10.20 19.70
N GLU A 162 4.79 -9.48 20.62
CA GLU A 162 4.25 -8.22 21.17
C GLU A 162 4.25 -7.12 20.10
N LYS A 163 5.39 -6.91 19.43
CA LYS A 163 5.49 -5.99 18.28
C LYS A 163 4.49 -6.33 17.18
N LEU A 164 4.29 -7.62 16.88
CA LEU A 164 3.28 -8.06 15.90
C LEU A 164 1.85 -7.71 16.32
N LYS A 165 1.53 -7.75 17.63
CA LYS A 165 0.22 -7.32 18.13
C LYS A 165 0.06 -5.81 17.96
N GLU A 166 1.07 -5.02 18.32
CA GLU A 166 1.04 -3.56 18.16
C GLU A 166 0.83 -3.16 16.70
N VAL A 167 1.61 -3.74 15.77
CA VAL A 167 1.47 -3.50 14.33
C VAL A 167 0.06 -3.85 13.85
N LYS A 168 -0.52 -4.96 14.31
CA LYS A 168 -1.91 -5.33 13.96
C LYS A 168 -2.93 -4.31 14.50
N THR A 169 -2.73 -3.80 15.72
CA THR A 169 -3.63 -2.78 16.27
C THR A 169 -3.51 -1.44 15.54
N LEU A 170 -2.29 -1.03 15.16
CA LEU A 170 -2.05 0.17 14.37
C LEU A 170 -2.65 0.05 12.97
N ALA A 171 -2.47 -1.10 12.31
CA ALA A 171 -3.08 -1.36 11.01
C ALA A 171 -4.61 -1.31 11.06
N ALA A 172 -5.23 -1.90 12.09
CA ALA A 172 -6.68 -1.83 12.28
C ALA A 172 -7.18 -0.40 12.55
N ARG A 173 -6.39 0.42 13.26
CA ARG A 173 -6.71 1.83 13.51
C ARG A 173 -6.62 2.67 12.23
N LEU A 174 -5.54 2.50 11.46
CA LEU A 174 -5.36 3.18 10.17
C LEU A 174 -6.46 2.80 9.19
N GLN A 175 -6.83 1.52 9.11
CA GLN A 175 -7.95 1.08 8.27
C GLN A 175 -9.26 1.79 8.65
N LYS A 176 -9.55 1.91 9.95
CA LYS A 176 -10.74 2.61 10.43
C LYS A 176 -10.73 4.11 10.12
N GLU A 177 -9.57 4.76 10.17
CA GLU A 177 -9.43 6.17 9.77
C GLU A 177 -9.65 6.34 8.27
N ILE A 178 -9.07 5.47 7.45
CA ILE A 178 -9.27 5.44 5.99
C ILE A 178 -10.77 5.25 5.65
N ASP A 179 -11.42 4.28 6.27
CA ASP A 179 -12.85 4.00 6.03
C ASP A 179 -13.73 5.20 6.43
N ALA A 180 -13.42 5.86 7.56
CA ALA A 180 -14.14 7.06 8.00
C ALA A 180 -13.94 8.25 7.06
N GLU A 181 -12.75 8.42 6.49
CA GLU A 181 -12.45 9.46 5.51
C GLU A 181 -13.20 9.21 4.19
N TYR A 182 -13.24 7.96 3.72
CA TYR A 182 -14.05 7.58 2.56
C TYR A 182 -15.54 7.83 2.79
N ASP A 183 -16.08 7.45 3.95
CA ASP A 183 -17.49 7.70 4.27
C ASP A 183 -17.82 9.20 4.29
N LEU A 184 -16.92 10.03 4.82
CA LEU A 184 -17.08 11.49 4.83
C LEU A 184 -17.07 12.06 3.41
N GLU A 185 -16.17 11.59 2.55
CA GLU A 185 -16.07 12.06 1.16
C GLU A 185 -17.28 11.63 0.34
N ILE A 186 -17.75 10.38 0.51
CA ILE A 186 -19.00 9.90 -0.08
C ILE A 186 -20.18 10.76 0.38
N ALA A 187 -20.25 11.14 1.67
CA ALA A 187 -21.29 12.02 2.17
C ALA A 187 -21.24 13.40 1.51
N LYS A 188 -20.06 14.02 1.36
CA LYS A 188 -19.90 15.31 0.68
C LYS A 188 -20.35 15.23 -0.78
N LEU A 189 -19.86 14.24 -1.54
CA LEU A 189 -20.25 14.01 -2.93
C LEU A 189 -21.77 13.83 -3.06
N ASN A 190 -22.39 13.05 -2.17
CA ASN A 190 -23.84 12.88 -2.17
C ASN A 190 -24.60 14.19 -1.90
N THR A 191 -24.12 15.05 -1.00
CA THR A 191 -24.73 16.36 -0.78
C THR A 191 -24.60 17.27 -2.00
N GLN A 192 -23.47 17.20 -2.72
CA GLN A 192 -23.26 17.98 -3.94
C GLN A 192 -24.16 17.49 -5.08
N VAL A 193 -24.25 16.17 -5.28
CA VAL A 193 -25.18 15.56 -6.24
C VAL A 193 -26.63 15.94 -5.93
N LYS A 194 -27.01 15.99 -4.65
CA LYS A 194 -28.34 16.42 -4.24
C LYS A 194 -28.61 17.88 -4.65
N ARG A 195 -27.67 18.79 -4.39
CA ARG A 195 -27.79 20.21 -4.81
C ARG A 195 -27.92 20.34 -6.33
N PHE A 196 -27.08 19.64 -7.10
CA PHE A 196 -27.16 19.69 -8.56
C PHE A 196 -28.49 19.13 -9.09
N ARG A 197 -29.04 18.08 -8.46
CA ARG A 197 -30.38 17.58 -8.83
C ARG A 197 -31.48 18.59 -8.52
N GLU A 198 -31.41 19.27 -7.38
CA GLU A 198 -32.35 20.32 -7.01
C GLU A 198 -32.29 21.50 -7.98
N GLU A 199 -31.08 21.99 -8.30
CA GLU A 199 -30.86 23.06 -9.28
C GLU A 199 -31.35 22.65 -10.68
N THR A 200 -31.06 21.42 -11.11
CA THR A 200 -31.59 20.89 -12.39
C THR A 200 -33.11 20.83 -12.37
N SER A 201 -33.73 20.46 -11.25
CA SER A 201 -35.19 20.45 -11.11
C SER A 201 -35.79 21.85 -11.18
N GLU A 202 -35.15 22.84 -10.57
CA GLU A 202 -35.56 24.25 -10.62
C GLU A 202 -35.43 24.83 -12.03
N GLN A 203 -34.30 24.59 -12.70
CA GLN A 203 -34.10 25.00 -14.09
C GLN A 203 -35.13 24.34 -15.02
N GLN A 204 -35.45 23.06 -14.80
CA GLN A 204 -36.47 22.38 -15.57
C GLN A 204 -37.85 23.04 -15.37
N LYS A 205 -38.23 23.39 -14.13
CA LYS A 205 -39.48 24.12 -13.85
C LYS A 205 -39.50 25.47 -14.56
N TYR A 206 -38.41 26.24 -14.48
CA TYR A 206 -38.28 27.52 -15.16
C TYR A 206 -38.44 27.40 -16.68
N ILE A 207 -37.82 26.39 -17.30
CA ILE A 207 -37.97 26.10 -18.73
C ILE A 207 -39.43 25.75 -19.05
N THR A 208 -40.11 24.94 -18.23
CA THR A 208 -41.52 24.61 -18.46
C THR A 208 -42.43 25.83 -18.39
N GLU A 209 -42.17 26.74 -17.45
CA GLU A 209 -42.93 27.98 -17.29
C GLU A 209 -42.71 28.92 -18.49
N LYS A 210 -41.46 29.15 -18.89
CA LYS A 210 -41.15 29.96 -20.07
C LYS A 210 -41.69 29.34 -21.36
N THR A 211 -41.68 28.01 -21.47
CA THR A 211 -42.29 27.31 -22.60
C THR A 211 -43.80 27.52 -22.64
N ALA A 212 -44.48 27.51 -21.48
CA ALA A 212 -45.91 27.81 -21.40
C ALA A 212 -46.22 29.27 -21.78
N GLU A 213 -45.39 30.22 -21.33
CA GLU A 213 -45.49 31.63 -21.69
C GLU A 213 -45.34 31.85 -23.21
N ILE A 214 -44.34 31.21 -23.83
CA ILE A 214 -44.15 31.25 -25.29
C ILE A 214 -45.38 30.69 -26.01
N ARG A 215 -45.96 29.58 -25.52
CA ARG A 215 -47.20 29.03 -26.13
C ARG A 215 -48.36 30.00 -26.02
N ARG A 216 -48.53 30.68 -24.88
CA ARG A 216 -49.59 31.68 -24.71
C ARG A 216 -49.40 32.85 -25.67
N LEU A 217 -48.21 33.43 -25.73
CA LEU A 217 -47.89 34.54 -26.64
C LEU A 217 -48.08 34.15 -28.11
N LYS A 218 -47.73 32.92 -28.50
CA LYS A 218 -48.01 32.40 -29.85
C LYS A 218 -49.51 32.34 -30.14
N SER A 219 -50.31 31.83 -29.19
CA SER A 219 -51.77 31.81 -29.33
C SER A 219 -52.36 33.22 -29.42
N ASP A 220 -51.86 34.18 -28.63
CA ASP A 220 -52.30 35.58 -28.67
C ASP A 220 -51.93 36.23 -30.01
N PHE A 221 -50.74 35.95 -30.53
CA PHE A 221 -50.29 36.40 -31.85
C PHE A 221 -51.17 35.83 -32.97
N GLU A 222 -51.48 34.54 -32.93
CA GLU A 222 -52.38 33.90 -33.91
C GLU A 222 -53.78 34.50 -33.88
N ALA A 223 -54.33 34.78 -32.69
CA ALA A 223 -55.63 35.43 -32.54
C ALA A 223 -55.61 36.87 -33.08
N LEU A 224 -54.55 37.63 -32.80
CA LEU A 224 -54.41 39.00 -33.30
C LEU A 224 -54.21 39.02 -34.82
N GLN A 225 -53.46 38.06 -35.36
CA GLN A 225 -53.27 37.88 -36.80
C GLN A 225 -54.61 37.60 -37.49
N GLN A 226 -55.43 36.70 -36.94
CA GLN A 226 -56.78 36.44 -37.46
C GLN A 226 -57.67 37.70 -37.41
N SER A 227 -57.61 38.46 -36.32
CA SER A 227 -58.35 39.73 -36.21
C SER A 227 -57.89 40.76 -37.24
N TYR A 228 -56.58 40.84 -37.51
CA TYR A 228 -56.01 41.72 -38.52
C TYR A 228 -56.47 41.32 -39.93
N ASP A 229 -56.43 40.03 -40.25
CA ASP A 229 -56.87 39.52 -41.55
C ASP A 229 -58.38 39.75 -41.76
N ASN A 230 -59.20 39.55 -40.73
CA ASN A 230 -60.63 39.88 -40.76
C ASN A 230 -60.85 41.38 -41.00
N LEU A 231 -60.16 42.26 -40.26
CA LEU A 231 -60.28 43.72 -40.43
C LEU A 231 -59.81 44.16 -41.82
N LYS A 232 -58.78 43.52 -42.37
CA LYS A 232 -58.31 43.76 -43.74
C LYS A 232 -59.36 43.39 -44.78
N ILE A 233 -60.06 42.27 -44.59
CA ILE A 233 -61.20 41.88 -45.44
C ILE A 233 -62.33 42.90 -45.29
N GLU A 234 -62.71 43.27 -44.07
CA GLU A 234 -63.74 44.29 -43.80
C GLU A 234 -63.40 45.62 -44.48
N HIS A 235 -62.14 46.07 -44.37
CA HIS A 235 -61.67 47.29 -45.02
C HIS A 235 -61.75 47.18 -46.55
N SER A 236 -61.37 46.03 -47.14
CA SER A 236 -61.50 45.80 -48.59
C SER A 236 -62.96 45.86 -49.04
N THR A 237 -63.86 45.17 -48.34
CA THR A 237 -65.30 45.20 -48.66
C THR A 237 -65.92 46.58 -48.44
N PHE A 238 -65.45 47.33 -47.44
CA PHE A 238 -65.88 48.72 -47.22
C PHE A 238 -65.39 49.60 -48.37
N LYS A 239 -64.13 49.47 -48.79
CA LYS A 239 -63.56 50.19 -49.93
C LYS A 239 -64.36 49.92 -51.21
N GLU A 240 -64.65 48.66 -51.52
CA GLU A 240 -65.47 48.28 -52.68
C GLU A 240 -66.88 48.88 -52.60
N ARG A 241 -67.53 48.83 -51.42
CA ARG A 241 -68.84 49.46 -51.20
C ARG A 241 -68.79 50.97 -51.38
N ALA A 242 -67.76 51.64 -50.86
CA ALA A 242 -67.58 53.07 -51.02
C ALA A 242 -67.35 53.47 -52.48
N GLU A 243 -66.53 52.70 -53.21
CA GLU A 243 -66.31 52.88 -54.65
C GLU A 243 -67.60 52.65 -55.46
N TYR A 244 -68.39 51.64 -55.10
CA TYR A 244 -69.70 51.39 -55.71
C TYR A 244 -70.68 52.56 -55.49
N VAL A 245 -70.77 53.09 -54.25
CA VAL A 245 -71.62 54.25 -53.93
C VAL A 245 -71.15 55.52 -54.65
N LEU A 246 -69.83 55.75 -54.75
CA LEU A 246 -69.28 56.87 -55.52
C LEU A 246 -69.58 56.73 -57.01
N LYS A 247 -69.52 55.51 -57.55
CA LYS A 247 -69.89 55.23 -58.95
C LYS A 247 -71.39 55.45 -59.19
N GLN A 248 -72.25 55.00 -58.27
CA GLN A 248 -73.70 55.27 -58.32
C GLN A 248 -73.98 56.77 -58.25
N LYS A 249 -73.31 57.51 -57.35
CA LYS A 249 -73.44 58.97 -57.25
C LYS A 249 -72.93 59.70 -58.50
N ASN A 250 -71.89 59.19 -59.16
CA ASN A 250 -71.42 59.70 -60.46
C ASN A 250 -72.38 59.36 -61.61
N GLU A 251 -73.10 58.24 -61.54
CA GLU A 251 -74.16 57.88 -62.50
C GLU A 251 -75.45 58.71 -62.27
N GLU A 252 -75.76 59.07 -61.02
CA GLU A 252 -76.84 60.01 -60.65
C GLU A 252 -76.48 61.48 -60.94
N GLN A 253 -75.21 61.89 -60.78
CA GLN A 253 -74.70 63.22 -61.19
C GLN A 253 -74.62 63.39 -62.71
N ASN A 254 -74.70 62.32 -63.51
CA ASN A 254 -74.72 62.40 -64.97
C ASN A 254 -76.13 62.60 -65.56
N LYS A 255 -77.16 62.75 -64.73
CA LYS A 255 -78.54 63.00 -65.20
C LYS A 255 -79.15 64.33 -64.77
N ASP A 256 -78.48 65.09 -63.92
CA ASP A 256 -78.89 66.46 -63.63
C ASP A 256 -77.66 67.36 -63.44
N ILE A 257 -77.81 68.60 -63.93
CA ILE A 257 -76.93 69.77 -63.76
C ILE A 257 -76.09 70.13 -65.01
N SER A 258 -76.82 70.52 -66.06
CA SER A 258 -76.50 71.72 -66.84
C SER A 258 -77.29 72.89 -66.24
N ALA A 259 -76.67 73.67 -65.35
CA ALA A 259 -76.89 75.12 -65.18
C ALA A 259 -76.19 75.61 -63.90
N SER A 260 -75.06 76.29 -64.05
CA SER A 260 -74.78 77.62 -63.47
C SER A 260 -73.28 77.89 -63.41
N ALA A 261 -72.74 78.34 -64.55
CA ALA A 261 -71.56 79.17 -64.57
C ALA A 261 -71.96 80.61 -64.25
N SER A 262 -71.82 81.03 -62.99
CA SER A 262 -71.70 82.44 -62.57
C SER A 262 -71.59 82.49 -61.05
N THR A 263 -70.37 82.45 -60.52
CA THR A 263 -69.92 83.17 -59.29
C THR A 263 -68.41 82.90 -59.14
N VAL A 264 -67.64 83.34 -60.14
CA VAL A 264 -66.18 83.45 -60.01
C VAL A 264 -65.93 84.89 -59.60
N ILE A 265 -65.46 85.06 -58.36
CA ILE A 265 -64.61 86.16 -57.83
C ILE A 265 -64.58 86.14 -56.28
N SER A 266 -65.44 85.38 -55.59
CA SER A 266 -65.35 85.19 -54.11
C SER A 266 -64.81 83.82 -53.64
N SER A 267 -64.53 82.88 -54.56
CA SER A 267 -64.08 81.50 -54.28
C SER A 267 -62.55 81.33 -54.23
N SER A 268 -61.77 82.31 -54.68
CA SER A 268 -60.30 82.25 -54.64
C SER A 268 -59.70 82.36 -53.23
N SER A 269 -60.41 82.90 -52.24
CA SER A 269 -59.94 82.91 -50.84
C SER A 269 -60.23 81.60 -50.10
N SER A 270 -61.37 80.95 -50.39
CA SER A 270 -61.74 79.65 -49.81
C SER A 270 -60.92 78.50 -50.39
N GLY A 271 -60.73 78.46 -51.72
CA GLY A 271 -59.87 77.45 -52.35
C GLY A 271 -58.39 77.62 -51.98
N LYS A 272 -57.94 78.85 -51.73
CA LYS A 272 -56.59 79.11 -51.23
C LYS A 272 -56.42 78.65 -49.78
N MET A 273 -57.42 78.85 -48.91
CA MET A 273 -57.40 78.28 -47.55
C MET A 273 -57.40 76.75 -47.55
N GLU A 274 -58.15 76.09 -48.44
CA GLU A 274 -58.18 74.63 -48.54
C GLU A 274 -56.87 74.06 -49.13
N ILE A 275 -56.28 74.74 -50.10
CA ILE A 275 -54.94 74.41 -50.62
C ILE A 275 -53.87 74.63 -49.53
N ASP A 276 -53.94 75.72 -48.77
CA ASP A 276 -53.01 76.00 -47.67
C ASP A 276 -53.17 74.97 -46.53
N GLU A 277 -54.39 74.52 -46.24
CA GLU A 277 -54.69 73.43 -45.31
C GLU A 277 -54.11 72.09 -45.79
N LEU A 278 -54.28 71.77 -47.08
CA LEU A 278 -53.68 70.59 -47.71
C LEU A 278 -52.15 70.65 -47.67
N ILE A 279 -51.54 71.80 -47.94
CA ILE A 279 -50.09 72.01 -47.83
C ILE A 279 -49.62 71.80 -46.39
N ARG A 280 -50.35 72.31 -45.38
CA ARG A 280 -50.03 72.06 -43.97
C ARG A 280 -50.11 70.58 -43.62
N THR A 281 -51.15 69.88 -44.09
CA THR A 281 -51.29 68.43 -43.82
C THR A 281 -50.19 67.61 -44.52
N LEU A 282 -49.78 68.01 -45.73
CA LEU A 282 -48.66 67.42 -46.47
C LEU A 282 -47.34 67.64 -45.75
N ASN A 283 -47.09 68.85 -45.26
CA ASN A 283 -45.88 69.18 -44.51
C ASN A 283 -45.81 68.40 -43.20
N ASN A 284 -46.91 68.31 -42.45
CA ASN A 284 -46.97 67.51 -41.22
C ASN A 284 -46.76 66.01 -41.50
N ARG A 285 -47.34 65.47 -42.57
CA ARG A 285 -47.10 64.08 -43.00
C ARG A 285 -45.65 63.86 -43.41
N ASN A 286 -45.03 64.79 -44.14
CA ASN A 286 -43.62 64.72 -44.52
C ASN A 286 -42.71 64.78 -43.29
N GLU A 287 -43.00 65.64 -42.31
CA GLU A 287 -42.27 65.71 -41.05
C GLU A 287 -42.43 64.40 -40.24
N LYS A 288 -43.61 63.78 -40.28
CA LYS A 288 -43.80 62.47 -39.65
C LYS A 288 -43.03 61.37 -40.38
N ILE A 289 -42.96 61.42 -41.70
CA ILE A 289 -42.15 60.51 -42.50
C ILE A 289 -40.66 60.67 -42.17
N THR A 290 -40.14 61.90 -42.07
CA THR A 290 -38.73 62.11 -41.70
C THR A 290 -38.43 61.58 -40.30
N GLN A 291 -39.30 61.84 -39.31
CA GLN A 291 -39.14 61.28 -37.97
C GLN A 291 -39.17 59.74 -37.94
N LEU A 292 -40.05 59.12 -38.72
CA LEU A 292 -40.12 57.67 -38.82
C LEU A 292 -38.88 57.09 -39.52
N THR A 293 -38.38 57.75 -40.57
CA THR A 293 -37.15 57.36 -41.26
C THR A 293 -35.94 57.46 -40.34
N GLU A 294 -35.80 58.52 -39.56
CA GLU A 294 -34.74 58.67 -38.56
C GLU A 294 -34.84 57.59 -37.46
N ARG A 295 -36.06 57.31 -36.98
CA ARG A 295 -36.30 56.24 -36.00
C ARG A 295 -35.93 54.86 -36.56
N SER A 296 -36.28 54.58 -37.81
CA SER A 296 -35.89 53.34 -38.49
C SER A 296 -34.39 53.23 -38.65
N SER A 297 -33.70 54.30 -39.07
CA SER A 297 -32.23 54.33 -39.17
C SER A 297 -31.57 54.05 -37.82
N TYR A 298 -32.06 54.66 -36.73
CA TYR A 298 -31.51 54.42 -35.39
C TYR A 298 -31.69 52.96 -34.96
N LEU A 299 -32.87 52.37 -35.19
CA LEU A 299 -33.12 50.97 -34.86
C LEU A 299 -32.28 50.00 -35.70
N GLU A 300 -32.01 50.34 -36.96
CA GLU A 300 -31.11 49.57 -37.83
C GLU A 300 -29.66 49.62 -37.32
N ASP A 301 -29.17 50.78 -36.89
CA ASP A 301 -27.83 50.93 -36.31
C ASP A 301 -27.71 50.19 -34.96
N GLU A 302 -28.74 50.25 -34.11
CA GLU A 302 -28.79 49.52 -32.84
C GLU A 302 -28.85 47.99 -33.05
N LEU A 303 -29.65 47.52 -34.02
CA LEU A 303 -29.68 46.11 -34.41
C LEU A 303 -28.31 45.65 -34.93
N ARG A 304 -27.63 46.48 -35.72
CA ARG A 304 -26.31 46.15 -36.24
C ARG A 304 -25.24 46.10 -35.14
N SER A 305 -25.25 47.07 -34.23
CA SER A 305 -24.33 47.09 -33.08
C SER A 305 -24.53 45.88 -32.18
N THR A 306 -25.78 45.51 -31.88
CA THR A 306 -26.09 44.32 -31.09
C THR A 306 -25.71 43.02 -31.81
N GLN A 307 -25.87 42.97 -33.13
CA GLN A 307 -25.45 41.82 -33.94
C GLN A 307 -23.91 41.67 -33.99
N ASP A 308 -23.17 42.77 -34.09
CA ASP A 308 -21.71 42.75 -34.03
C ASP A 308 -21.22 42.34 -32.63
N TYR A 309 -21.87 42.81 -31.57
CA TYR A 309 -21.58 42.39 -30.20
C TYR A 309 -21.84 40.88 -29.99
N ALA A 310 -22.98 40.37 -30.47
CA ALA A 310 -23.29 38.94 -30.41
C ALA A 310 -22.27 38.10 -31.18
N LYS A 311 -21.76 38.61 -32.32
CA LYS A 311 -20.72 37.95 -33.11
C LYS A 311 -19.39 37.90 -32.36
N ASN A 312 -19.00 38.97 -31.67
CA ASN A 312 -17.80 38.98 -30.84
C ASN A 312 -17.89 38.00 -29.68
N ILE A 313 -19.00 37.99 -28.93
CA ILE A 313 -19.20 37.01 -27.84
C ILE A 313 -19.13 35.59 -28.37
N LYS A 314 -19.71 35.33 -29.55
CA LYS A 314 -19.65 34.00 -30.17
C LYS A 314 -18.20 33.61 -30.48
N GLY A 315 -17.38 34.53 -31.01
CA GLY A 315 -15.95 34.29 -31.23
C GLY A 315 -15.19 34.00 -29.94
N GLU A 316 -15.41 34.81 -28.90
CA GLU A 316 -14.80 34.59 -27.58
C GLU A 316 -15.20 33.23 -26.97
N LEU A 317 -16.45 32.80 -27.18
CA LEU A 317 -16.93 31.49 -26.76
C LEU A 317 -16.23 30.35 -27.53
N GLU A 318 -16.07 30.49 -28.85
CA GLU A 318 -15.37 29.51 -29.69
C GLU A 318 -13.88 29.41 -29.30
N ASP A 319 -13.23 30.54 -29.02
CA ASP A 319 -11.83 30.58 -28.57
C ASP A 319 -11.64 29.97 -27.17
N ALA A 320 -12.56 30.25 -26.25
CA ALA A 320 -12.58 29.63 -24.92
C ALA A 320 -12.82 28.12 -25.01
N GLN A 321 -13.75 27.67 -25.86
CA GLN A 321 -13.97 26.24 -26.13
C GLN A 321 -12.73 25.58 -26.73
N HIS A 322 -12.05 26.23 -27.66
CA HIS A 322 -10.82 25.72 -28.26
C HIS A 322 -9.71 25.58 -27.22
N SER A 323 -9.53 26.59 -26.36
CA SER A 323 -8.54 26.59 -25.27
C SER A 323 -8.81 25.49 -24.24
N LEU A 324 -10.09 25.30 -23.86
CA LEU A 324 -10.49 24.23 -22.95
C LEU A 324 -10.27 22.85 -23.55
N ASN A 325 -10.56 22.66 -24.84
CA ASN A 325 -10.28 21.42 -25.55
C ASN A 325 -8.77 21.13 -25.63
N GLN A 326 -7.94 22.14 -25.88
CA GLN A 326 -6.47 21.98 -25.86
C GLN A 326 -5.96 21.59 -24.47
N LEU A 327 -6.49 22.21 -23.40
CA LEU A 327 -6.11 21.84 -22.03
C LEU A 327 -6.55 20.41 -21.71
N ARG A 328 -7.75 20.01 -22.17
CA ARG A 328 -8.25 18.64 -22.02
C ARG A 328 -7.36 17.62 -22.74
N THR A 329 -6.96 17.89 -23.98
CA THR A 329 -6.09 16.98 -24.74
C THR A 329 -4.70 16.89 -24.13
N ARG A 330 -4.12 18.01 -23.68
CA ARG A 330 -2.85 18.00 -22.95
C ARG A 330 -2.94 17.17 -21.66
N GLY A 331 -3.99 17.37 -20.85
CA GLY A 331 -4.18 16.61 -19.62
C GLY A 331 -4.37 15.10 -19.86
N LEU A 332 -5.05 14.71 -20.95
CA LEU A 332 -5.16 13.30 -21.34
C LEU A 332 -3.83 12.71 -21.78
N GLU A 333 -3.02 13.46 -22.54
CA GLU A 333 -1.70 12.99 -22.97
C GLU A 333 -0.70 12.90 -21.81
N GLU A 334 -0.73 13.83 -20.86
CA GLU A 334 0.06 13.76 -19.63
C GLU A 334 -0.33 12.54 -18.78
N ARG A 335 -1.64 12.28 -18.62
CA ARG A 335 -2.12 11.07 -17.95
C ARG A 335 -1.64 9.81 -18.68
N ARG A 336 -1.75 9.76 -20.01
CA ARG A 336 -1.29 8.63 -20.83
C ARG A 336 0.21 8.38 -20.68
N ARG A 337 1.01 9.45 -20.60
CA ARG A 337 2.46 9.35 -20.35
C ARG A 337 2.74 8.80 -18.95
N ALA A 338 2.09 9.33 -17.92
CA ALA A 338 2.26 8.85 -16.55
C ALA A 338 1.85 7.37 -16.42
N GLU A 339 0.73 6.96 -17.03
CA GLU A 339 0.31 5.55 -17.08
C GLU A 339 1.37 4.67 -17.76
N SER A 340 1.91 5.10 -18.92
CA SER A 340 2.98 4.37 -19.60
C SER A 340 4.25 4.25 -18.75
N ASP A 341 4.62 5.29 -18.00
CA ASP A 341 5.79 5.28 -17.12
C ASP A 341 5.59 4.34 -15.93
N TYR A 342 4.39 4.33 -15.32
CA TYR A 342 4.05 3.38 -14.26
C TYR A 342 4.05 1.94 -14.78
N ASP A 343 3.50 1.70 -15.97
CA ASP A 343 3.47 0.37 -16.58
C ASP A 343 4.90 -0.13 -16.89
N PHE A 344 5.77 0.76 -17.35
CA PHE A 344 7.20 0.45 -17.56
C PHE A 344 7.91 0.11 -16.25
N ARG A 345 7.75 0.94 -15.20
CA ARG A 345 8.35 0.67 -13.87
C ARG A 345 7.83 -0.63 -13.26
N LEU A 346 6.54 -0.91 -13.43
CA LEU A 346 5.93 -2.15 -12.95
C LEU A 346 6.53 -3.36 -13.66
N ARG A 347 6.69 -3.32 -14.99
CA ARG A 347 7.38 -4.37 -15.77
C ARG A 347 8.82 -4.56 -15.30
N GLN A 348 9.55 -3.47 -15.08
CA GLN A 348 10.92 -3.52 -14.57
C GLN A 348 10.97 -4.23 -13.20
N ALA A 349 10.11 -3.85 -12.25
CA ALA A 349 10.02 -4.50 -10.95
C ALA A 349 9.66 -5.99 -11.04
N TYR A 350 8.77 -6.37 -11.97
CA TYR A 350 8.48 -7.79 -12.22
C TYR A 350 9.68 -8.55 -12.76
N THR A 351 10.44 -7.98 -13.70
CA THR A 351 11.66 -8.61 -14.22
C THR A 351 12.74 -8.74 -13.16
N GLU A 352 12.92 -7.73 -12.31
CA GLU A 352 13.87 -7.76 -11.20
C GLU A 352 13.50 -8.83 -10.17
N LYS A 353 12.22 -8.91 -9.78
CA LYS A 353 11.70 -9.98 -8.94
C LYS A 353 11.99 -11.36 -9.54
N GLU A 354 11.79 -11.54 -10.85
CA GLU A 354 12.05 -12.80 -11.53
C GLU A 354 13.54 -13.17 -11.49
N ILE A 355 14.43 -12.20 -11.68
CA ILE A 355 15.88 -12.40 -11.59
C ILE A 355 16.29 -12.78 -10.17
N LEU A 356 15.82 -12.05 -9.15
CA LEU A 356 16.09 -12.34 -7.75
C LEU A 356 15.56 -13.72 -7.34
N GLN A 357 14.38 -14.10 -7.82
CA GLN A 357 13.82 -15.42 -7.57
C GLN A 357 14.66 -16.53 -8.21
N LYS A 358 15.17 -16.32 -9.43
CA LYS A 358 16.13 -17.25 -10.07
C LYS A 358 17.45 -17.34 -9.31
N GLN A 359 17.96 -16.23 -8.79
CA GLN A 359 19.17 -16.21 -7.97
C GLN A 359 18.97 -16.97 -6.65
N LEU A 360 17.88 -16.70 -5.93
CA LEU A 360 17.53 -17.41 -4.70
C LEU A 360 17.42 -18.92 -4.93
N ASN A 361 16.74 -19.33 -6.01
CA ASN A 361 16.62 -20.75 -6.35
C ASN A 361 17.99 -21.40 -6.63
N ARG A 362 18.91 -20.71 -7.33
CA ARG A 362 20.28 -21.22 -7.55
C ARG A 362 21.06 -21.36 -6.24
N THR A 363 20.95 -20.41 -5.32
CA THR A 363 21.63 -20.50 -4.02
C THR A 363 21.07 -21.65 -3.18
N ILE A 364 19.75 -21.87 -3.23
CA ILE A 364 19.13 -23.05 -2.59
C ILE A 364 19.66 -24.33 -3.22
N GLU A 365 19.69 -24.42 -4.56
CA GLU A 365 20.17 -25.59 -5.29
C GLU A 365 21.64 -25.91 -4.95
N GLN A 366 22.52 -24.91 -4.94
CA GLN A 366 23.91 -25.03 -4.51
C GLN A 366 24.04 -25.54 -3.07
N SER A 367 23.31 -24.93 -2.12
CA SER A 367 23.32 -25.37 -0.73
C SER A 367 22.77 -26.80 -0.56
N THR A 368 21.80 -27.20 -1.37
CA THR A 368 21.29 -28.59 -1.35
C THR A 368 22.30 -29.57 -1.92
N GLU A 369 22.99 -29.23 -3.02
CA GLU A 369 24.06 -30.06 -3.59
C GLU A 369 25.24 -30.23 -2.62
N GLU A 370 25.64 -29.18 -1.91
CA GLU A 370 26.69 -29.25 -0.90
C GLU A 370 26.30 -30.18 0.25
N LYS A 371 25.07 -30.07 0.75
CA LYS A 371 24.52 -30.97 1.77
C LYS A 371 24.47 -32.42 1.27
N GLU A 372 24.10 -32.64 0.02
CA GLU A 372 24.04 -33.97 -0.58
C GLU A 372 25.44 -34.60 -0.70
N LYS A 373 26.44 -33.84 -1.18
CA LYS A 373 27.85 -34.28 -1.21
C LYS A 373 28.38 -34.62 0.18
N LEU A 374 28.00 -33.85 1.21
CA LEU A 374 28.38 -34.12 2.59
C LEU A 374 27.68 -35.37 3.15
N ILE A 375 26.40 -35.59 2.80
CA ILE A 375 25.71 -36.83 3.15
C ILE A 375 26.38 -38.03 2.46
N GLU A 376 26.73 -37.91 1.18
CA GLU A 376 27.44 -38.96 0.45
C GLU A 376 28.81 -39.28 1.07
N SER A 377 29.56 -38.28 1.52
CA SER A 377 30.86 -38.51 2.16
C SER A 377 30.71 -39.25 3.49
N PHE A 378 29.75 -38.85 4.34
CA PHE A 378 29.45 -39.57 5.58
C PHE A 378 28.93 -40.99 5.32
N GLN A 379 28.13 -41.20 4.28
CA GLN A 379 27.69 -42.53 3.88
C GLN A 379 28.87 -43.41 3.46
N ARG A 380 29.81 -42.89 2.64
CA ARG A 380 31.03 -43.63 2.25
C ARG A 380 31.88 -43.98 3.47
N GLN A 381 32.09 -43.03 4.39
CA GLN A 381 32.85 -43.27 5.60
C GLN A 381 32.19 -44.36 6.48
N ASN A 382 30.87 -44.36 6.60
CA ASN A 382 30.16 -45.41 7.34
C ASN A 382 30.32 -46.79 6.69
N VAL A 383 30.25 -46.89 5.35
CA VAL A 383 30.48 -48.15 4.64
C VAL A 383 31.91 -48.65 4.88
N GLU A 384 32.90 -47.77 4.81
CA GLU A 384 34.30 -48.13 5.08
C GLU A 384 34.50 -48.60 6.53
N LEU A 385 33.87 -47.93 7.50
CA LEU A 385 33.89 -48.35 8.90
C LEU A 385 33.18 -49.70 9.12
N GLU A 386 32.05 -49.94 8.44
CA GLU A 386 31.35 -51.22 8.46
C GLU A 386 32.21 -52.35 7.85
N GLU A 387 32.96 -52.07 6.79
CA GLU A 387 33.88 -53.03 6.18
C GLU A 387 35.06 -53.35 7.11
N LYS A 388 35.70 -52.34 7.72
CA LYS A 388 36.74 -52.55 8.74
C LYS A 388 36.22 -53.33 9.94
N ASN A 389 35.02 -53.02 10.44
CA ASN A 389 34.38 -53.78 11.51
C ASN A 389 34.15 -55.25 11.12
N ARG A 390 33.72 -55.50 9.87
CA ARG A 390 33.54 -56.86 9.34
C ARG A 390 34.85 -57.63 9.27
N GLU A 391 35.92 -56.98 8.84
CA GLU A 391 37.26 -57.56 8.76
C GLU A 391 37.80 -57.91 10.17
N ILE A 392 37.65 -57.01 11.14
CA ILE A 392 38.02 -57.26 12.54
C ILE A 392 37.23 -58.44 13.11
N ILE A 393 35.92 -58.53 12.84
CA ILE A 393 35.10 -59.67 13.27
C ILE A 393 35.62 -60.98 12.67
N GLN A 394 35.95 -61.01 11.37
CA GLN A 394 36.53 -62.19 10.72
C GLN A 394 37.87 -62.60 11.36
N GLN A 395 38.76 -61.64 11.61
CA GLN A 395 40.03 -61.92 12.29
C GLN A 395 39.81 -62.51 13.68
N LEU A 396 38.89 -61.94 14.47
CA LEU A 396 38.54 -62.46 15.80
C LEU A 396 37.95 -63.88 15.74
N GLU A 397 37.12 -64.18 14.74
CA GLU A 397 36.62 -65.54 14.50
C GLU A 397 37.76 -66.51 14.14
N GLU A 398 38.68 -66.10 13.28
CA GLU A 398 39.86 -66.91 12.92
C GLU A 398 40.72 -67.21 14.15
N TYR A 399 41.07 -66.19 14.97
CA TYR A 399 41.77 -66.39 16.23
C TYR A 399 41.03 -67.33 17.18
N ARG A 400 39.69 -67.20 17.27
CA ARG A 400 38.85 -68.07 18.10
C ARG A 400 38.88 -69.51 17.60
N THR A 401 38.84 -69.74 16.29
CA THR A 401 38.93 -71.10 15.72
C THR A 401 40.31 -71.71 15.96
N LEU A 402 41.40 -70.96 15.78
CA LEU A 402 42.76 -71.39 16.11
C LEU A 402 42.89 -71.75 17.60
N ALA A 403 42.40 -70.90 18.50
CA ALA A 403 42.39 -71.16 19.94
C ALA A 403 41.56 -72.41 20.31
N ALA A 404 40.38 -72.59 19.71
CA ALA A 404 39.55 -73.77 19.91
C ALA A 404 40.25 -75.06 19.42
N THR A 405 40.99 -74.99 18.32
CA THR A 405 41.74 -76.12 17.77
C THR A 405 42.93 -76.51 18.67
N GLN A 406 43.58 -75.54 19.31
CA GLN A 406 44.63 -75.77 20.32
C GLN A 406 44.09 -76.33 21.64
N LEU A 407 42.87 -75.95 22.03
CA LEU A 407 42.15 -76.54 23.17
C LEU A 407 41.71 -77.99 22.89
N ALA A 408 41.32 -78.31 21.65
CA ALA A 408 40.96 -79.67 21.25
C ALA A 408 42.17 -80.61 21.17
N SER A 409 43.37 -80.10 20.86
CA SER A 409 44.61 -80.91 20.81
C SER A 409 45.26 -81.14 22.19
N SER A 410 44.83 -80.42 23.23
CA SER A 410 45.31 -80.57 24.61
C SER A 410 44.40 -81.42 25.53
N SER A 411 43.26 -81.92 25.03
CA SER A 411 42.42 -82.86 25.79
C SER A 411 42.85 -84.32 25.58
N THR A 412 43.44 -84.92 26.61
CA THR A 412 43.60 -86.38 26.73
C THR A 412 42.30 -87.03 27.25
N PRO A 413 41.97 -88.27 26.87
CA PRO A 413 40.76 -88.95 27.32
C PRO A 413 40.97 -89.51 28.73
N ARG A 414 40.24 -89.01 29.74
CA ARG A 414 40.20 -89.63 31.08
C ARG A 414 38.96 -90.51 31.22
N ALA A 415 39.19 -91.81 31.36
CA ALA A 415 38.18 -92.80 31.67
C ALA A 415 37.78 -92.81 33.17
N THR A 416 36.47 -92.89 33.35
CA THR A 416 35.61 -93.40 34.45
C THR A 416 36.21 -94.03 35.72
N THR A 417 35.65 -93.64 36.89
CA THR A 417 35.31 -94.58 37.99
C THR A 417 33.98 -94.20 38.66
N PRO A 418 33.24 -95.16 39.27
CA PRO A 418 31.81 -95.04 39.59
C PRO A 418 31.54 -94.75 41.08
N ILE A 419 30.50 -93.96 41.38
CA ILE A 419 29.89 -93.92 42.72
C ILE A 419 28.37 -94.03 42.58
N ARG A 420 27.81 -95.03 43.26
CA ARG A 420 26.38 -95.40 43.29
C ARG A 420 25.87 -95.23 44.72
N VAL A 421 24.93 -94.29 44.97
CA VAL A 421 23.96 -94.39 46.10
C VAL A 421 22.62 -93.71 45.74
N THR A 422 21.67 -94.56 45.35
CA THR A 422 20.21 -94.64 45.66
C THR A 422 19.30 -93.42 45.97
N ARG A 423 18.16 -93.45 45.23
CA ARG A 423 16.73 -93.15 45.58
C ARG A 423 16.16 -91.70 45.49
N ARG A 424 15.52 -91.42 44.32
CA ARG A 424 14.21 -90.79 43.94
C ARG A 424 13.32 -90.06 44.99
N PRO A 425 12.30 -89.22 44.61
CA PRO A 425 11.66 -88.96 43.28
C PRO A 425 11.53 -87.43 42.92
N LYS A 426 10.95 -86.88 41.83
CA LYS A 426 9.87 -87.24 40.88
C LYS A 426 10.00 -86.35 39.60
N PHE A 427 9.91 -86.96 38.41
CA PHE A 427 9.75 -86.33 37.07
C PHE A 427 8.25 -85.93 36.84
N PRO A 428 7.89 -85.04 35.89
CA PRO A 428 7.78 -85.35 34.44
C PRO A 428 8.29 -84.21 33.52
N GLN A 429 9.24 -84.45 32.62
CA GLN A 429 9.18 -84.94 31.22
C GLN A 429 8.53 -84.00 30.20
N PRO A 430 9.14 -83.90 29.00
CA PRO A 430 9.06 -82.76 28.10
C PRO A 430 8.08 -83.02 26.95
N ILE A 431 7.55 -81.94 26.37
CA ILE A 431 6.76 -82.00 25.14
C ILE A 431 7.63 -81.50 24.00
N ASN A 432 7.99 -82.41 23.10
CA ASN A 432 8.34 -82.10 21.72
C ASN A 432 7.04 -81.98 20.91
N PHE A 433 7.04 -81.09 19.91
CA PHE A 433 6.83 -81.38 18.48
C PHE A 433 6.02 -80.31 17.71
N LEU A 434 6.62 -79.92 16.58
CA LEU A 434 6.06 -79.60 15.25
C LEU A 434 5.72 -78.15 14.81
N HIS A 435 6.48 -77.73 13.78
CA HIS A 435 6.17 -76.94 12.54
C HIS A 435 5.70 -75.47 12.67
N GLU A 436 6.50 -74.44 12.31
CA GLU A 436 6.93 -73.89 10.97
C GLU A 436 6.07 -72.65 10.54
N PRO A 437 6.48 -71.74 9.63
CA PRO A 437 7.73 -70.99 9.46
C PRO A 437 7.53 -69.45 9.22
N SER A 438 8.63 -68.69 8.99
CA SER A 438 8.73 -67.30 8.45
C SER A 438 8.61 -66.14 9.47
N ALA A 439 9.42 -65.08 9.51
CA ALA A 439 10.48 -64.59 8.62
C ALA A 439 11.49 -63.73 9.41
N ILE A 440 12.69 -63.68 8.84
CA ILE A 440 13.85 -62.79 9.06
C ILE A 440 13.37 -61.32 9.26
N ILE A 441 13.90 -60.51 10.17
CA ILE A 441 15.10 -59.66 10.02
C ILE A 441 15.65 -59.24 11.41
N THR A 442 16.83 -59.76 11.72
CA THR A 442 18.07 -59.05 12.12
C THR A 442 18.04 -58.03 13.27
N THR A 443 18.57 -58.49 14.41
CA THR A 443 19.39 -57.78 15.42
C THR A 443 20.37 -56.78 14.81
N THR A 444 20.69 -55.64 15.44
CA THR A 444 21.81 -55.58 16.39
C THR A 444 21.69 -54.43 17.38
N SER A 445 21.87 -54.81 18.64
CA SER A 445 22.32 -53.97 19.73
C SER A 445 23.84 -53.80 19.66
N SER A 446 24.31 -52.72 20.28
CA SER A 446 25.46 -52.68 21.20
C SER A 446 26.68 -51.85 20.78
N THR A 447 26.91 -50.86 21.63
CA THR A 447 28.18 -50.52 22.31
C THR A 447 29.30 -49.87 21.51
N ASN A 448 29.52 -48.58 21.83
CA ASN A 448 30.78 -47.95 22.24
C ASN A 448 32.07 -48.72 21.88
N MET A 449 33.04 -48.00 21.31
CA MET A 449 34.09 -47.32 22.09
C MET A 449 34.95 -46.43 21.18
N HIS A 450 35.47 -45.36 21.79
CA HIS A 450 36.52 -44.44 21.33
C HIS A 450 37.77 -45.17 20.81
N PRO A 451 38.63 -44.51 19.99
CA PRO A 451 39.98 -44.17 20.47
C PRO A 451 40.50 -42.81 19.87
N PRO A 452 41.81 -42.47 19.87
CA PRO A 452 42.47 -41.44 20.69
C PRO A 452 43.06 -40.25 19.89
N GLY A 453 43.57 -39.22 20.57
CA GLY A 453 43.98 -37.93 19.98
C GLY A 453 45.45 -37.72 19.57
N LEU A 454 45.79 -36.41 19.47
CA LEU A 454 47.09 -35.74 19.22
C LEU A 454 47.47 -35.62 17.71
N ASP A 455 47.87 -34.49 17.11
CA ASP A 455 48.20 -33.11 17.50
C ASP A 455 48.23 -32.21 16.22
N HIS A 456 48.29 -30.88 16.40
CA HIS A 456 48.58 -29.80 15.43
C HIS A 456 47.45 -29.45 14.43
N GLU A 457 47.11 -28.20 14.09
CA GLU A 457 47.60 -26.85 14.41
C GLU A 457 46.47 -25.85 14.04
N ASN A 458 46.54 -24.65 14.62
CA ASN A 458 45.58 -23.55 14.49
C ASN A 458 45.20 -23.19 13.04
N GLU A 459 43.90 -23.04 12.76
CA GLU A 459 43.36 -21.92 11.95
C GLU A 459 41.97 -21.56 12.51
N GLU A 460 41.91 -20.43 13.20
CA GLU A 460 40.67 -19.76 13.60
C GLU A 460 40.03 -19.14 12.35
N ASP A 461 38.96 -19.74 11.83
CA ASP A 461 38.12 -19.09 10.83
C ASP A 461 37.00 -18.29 11.52
N ASP A 462 37.22 -16.98 11.57
CA ASP A 462 36.29 -15.93 11.97
C ASP A 462 34.99 -15.97 11.13
N PHE A 463 33.96 -16.67 11.61
CA PHE A 463 32.59 -16.43 11.17
C PHE A 463 32.04 -15.20 11.88
N ARG A 464 32.33 -14.01 11.34
CA ARG A 464 31.54 -12.81 11.65
C ARG A 464 30.12 -13.00 11.15
N SER A 465 29.16 -12.97 12.07
CA SER A 465 27.74 -13.00 11.70
C SER A 465 27.37 -11.66 11.07
N LEU A 466 26.43 -11.66 10.13
CA LEU A 466 25.89 -10.46 9.47
C LEU A 466 25.36 -9.42 10.49
N GLN A 467 25.10 -9.85 11.73
CA GLN A 467 24.71 -9.02 12.86
C GLN A 467 25.87 -8.16 13.42
N ASP A 468 27.12 -8.63 13.35
CA ASP A 468 28.30 -7.92 13.87
C ASP A 468 28.74 -6.77 12.94
N VAL A 469 28.51 -6.91 11.62
CA VAL A 469 28.82 -5.86 10.63
C VAL A 469 27.80 -4.71 10.65
N ILE A 470 26.57 -4.99 11.11
CA ILE A 470 25.48 -4.00 11.18
C ILE A 470 25.49 -3.26 12.53
N ASN A 471 25.95 -3.90 13.61
CA ASN A 471 26.02 -3.26 14.93
C ASN A 471 27.22 -2.31 15.12
N ASP A 472 28.30 -2.46 14.35
CA ASP A 472 29.44 -1.51 14.40
C ASP A 472 29.10 -0.13 13.77
N SER A 473 27.94 0.03 13.12
CA SER A 473 27.58 1.25 12.38
C SER A 473 26.62 2.21 13.09
N ILE A 474 26.08 1.86 14.27
CA ILE A 474 24.91 2.57 14.85
C ILE A 474 25.16 3.27 16.20
N ASP A 475 26.28 3.03 16.90
CA ASP A 475 26.44 3.60 18.26
C ASP A 475 27.17 4.95 18.37
N ASP A 476 27.66 5.53 17.27
CA ASP A 476 28.48 6.76 17.34
C ASP A 476 27.77 8.10 17.03
N GLN A 477 26.43 8.18 17.17
CA GLN A 477 25.70 9.44 16.90
C GLN A 477 24.79 9.98 18.01
N THR A 478 25.00 9.68 19.30
CA THR A 478 24.15 10.28 20.37
C THR A 478 24.82 10.90 21.60
N ASN A 479 26.13 11.19 21.62
CA ASN A 479 26.70 11.96 22.73
C ASN A 479 27.64 13.10 22.29
N ILE A 480 27.04 14.20 21.83
CA ILE A 480 27.66 15.51 21.94
C ILE A 480 27.34 16.06 23.33
N THR A 481 28.29 15.98 24.27
CA THR A 481 28.44 16.99 25.33
C THR A 481 29.82 16.89 25.99
N GLY A 482 30.69 17.86 25.68
CA GLY A 482 31.85 18.24 26.50
C GLY A 482 33.23 17.86 25.94
N PRO A 483 34.21 18.78 25.92
CA PRO A 483 35.51 18.55 25.30
C PRO A 483 36.42 17.73 26.23
N ARG A 484 36.95 16.61 25.72
CA ARG A 484 38.06 15.86 26.34
C ARG A 484 39.19 15.63 25.33
N PRO A 485 40.43 15.52 25.82
CA PRO A 485 41.60 16.05 25.14
C PRO A 485 42.11 15.14 24.03
N ILE A 486 42.84 15.78 23.13
CA ILE A 486 43.59 15.29 21.99
C ILE A 486 44.63 14.26 22.47
N SER A 487 44.23 13.00 22.69
CA SER A 487 45.15 11.88 22.93
C SER A 487 44.90 10.68 22.02
N ALA A 488 43.86 10.71 21.18
CA ALA A 488 43.58 9.66 20.20
C ALA A 488 44.28 9.88 18.84
N PHE A 489 44.96 11.02 18.66
CA PHE A 489 45.69 11.32 17.43
C PHE A 489 47.16 10.87 17.47
N ASP A 490 47.68 10.56 18.67
CA ASP A 490 49.09 10.16 18.87
C ASP A 490 49.30 8.66 18.56
N ASP A 491 48.27 7.83 18.76
CA ASP A 491 48.33 6.39 18.46
C ASP A 491 48.27 6.09 16.95
N LEU A 492 47.72 6.99 16.14
CA LEU A 492 47.65 6.81 14.67
C LEU A 492 48.97 7.19 13.97
N ILE A 493 49.85 7.91 14.64
CA ILE A 493 51.14 8.35 14.09
C ILE A 493 52.27 7.36 14.46
N SER A 494 52.05 6.48 15.44
CA SER A 494 53.13 5.67 16.02
C SER A 494 53.43 4.34 15.31
N HIS A 495 52.73 4.01 14.22
CA HIS A 495 53.07 2.88 13.36
C HIS A 495 52.98 3.27 11.86
N PRO A 496 54.08 3.68 11.23
CA PRO A 496 54.16 3.73 9.77
C PRO A 496 54.44 2.31 9.27
N SER A 497 53.52 1.38 9.51
CA SER A 497 53.47 0.15 8.74
C SER A 497 52.88 0.54 7.39
N ILE A 498 53.75 0.96 6.46
CA ILE A 498 53.37 1.09 5.06
C ILE A 498 53.09 -0.33 4.58
N GLU A 499 51.88 -0.82 4.82
CA GLU A 499 51.30 -1.91 4.06
C GLU A 499 51.13 -1.38 2.63
N PHE A 500 51.93 -1.95 1.74
CA PHE A 500 51.90 -1.64 0.32
C PHE A 500 50.62 -2.25 -0.23
N TYR A 501 49.51 -1.51 -0.15
CA TYR A 501 48.29 -1.87 -0.86
C TYR A 501 48.63 -2.12 -2.32
N THR A 502 48.17 -3.24 -2.85
CA THR A 502 48.31 -3.50 -4.28
C THR A 502 47.57 -2.41 -5.05
N VAL A 503 48.05 -2.06 -6.25
CA VAL A 503 47.39 -1.03 -7.09
C VAL A 503 45.90 -1.36 -7.29
N ASP A 504 45.58 -2.66 -7.38
CA ASP A 504 44.22 -3.17 -7.53
C ASP A 504 43.35 -2.96 -6.28
N GLU A 505 43.90 -3.10 -5.07
CA GLU A 505 43.19 -2.80 -3.80
C GLU A 505 42.94 -1.31 -3.64
N TYR A 506 43.90 -0.46 -4.04
CA TYR A 506 43.72 0.99 -4.02
C TYR A 506 42.63 1.42 -5.02
N GLU A 507 42.62 0.83 -6.22
CA GLU A 507 41.58 1.09 -7.22
C GLU A 507 40.20 0.57 -6.77
N ALA A 508 40.15 -0.56 -6.06
CA ALA A 508 38.91 -1.08 -5.47
C ALA A 508 38.38 -0.16 -4.35
N LEU A 509 39.28 0.34 -3.49
CA LEU A 509 38.93 1.27 -2.43
C LEU A 509 38.48 2.62 -2.97
N GLU A 510 39.13 3.13 -4.01
CA GLU A 510 38.74 4.36 -4.70
C GLU A 510 37.36 4.22 -5.37
N LYS A 511 37.06 3.06 -5.97
CA LYS A 511 35.72 2.75 -6.52
C LYS A 511 34.66 2.66 -5.42
N GLN A 512 34.96 2.05 -4.28
CA GLN A 512 34.03 2.01 -3.14
C GLN A 512 33.80 3.40 -2.55
N LEU A 513 34.84 4.22 -2.45
CA LEU A 513 34.73 5.61 -1.97
C LEU A 513 33.92 6.46 -2.95
N ALA A 514 34.14 6.32 -4.26
CA ALA A 514 33.32 6.98 -5.27
C ALA A 514 31.85 6.54 -5.19
N HIS A 515 31.60 5.24 -5.08
CA HIS A 515 30.24 4.71 -4.98
C HIS A 515 29.50 5.16 -3.72
N THR A 516 30.17 5.15 -2.56
CA THR A 516 29.59 5.64 -1.30
C THR A 516 29.34 7.14 -1.33
N ARG A 517 30.23 7.90 -1.98
CA ARG A 517 30.03 9.34 -2.22
C ARG A 517 28.83 9.61 -3.11
N ASP A 518 28.65 8.83 -4.18
CA ASP A 518 27.50 8.97 -5.08
C ASP A 518 26.19 8.62 -4.37
N ILE A 519 26.16 7.53 -3.60
CA ILE A 519 25.00 7.18 -2.78
C ILE A 519 24.71 8.27 -1.75
N LEU A 520 25.73 8.81 -1.09
CA LEU A 520 25.55 9.88 -0.11
C LEU A 520 24.98 11.14 -0.77
N ASN A 521 25.47 11.50 -1.96
CA ASN A 521 24.95 12.63 -2.71
C ASN A 521 23.50 12.41 -3.16
N ASP A 522 23.16 11.20 -3.61
CA ASP A 522 21.77 10.82 -3.93
C ASP A 522 20.87 10.86 -2.68
N MET A 523 21.40 10.48 -1.52
CA MET A 523 20.71 10.59 -0.23
C MET A 523 20.52 12.04 0.21
N GLU A 524 21.53 12.89 0.03
CA GLU A 524 21.45 14.33 0.31
C GLU A 524 20.41 15.01 -0.59
N ASP A 525 20.41 14.69 -1.90
CA ASP A 525 19.45 15.22 -2.88
C ASP A 525 18.02 14.76 -2.59
N THR A 526 17.83 13.49 -2.25
CA THR A 526 16.50 12.96 -1.87
C THR A 526 16.03 13.57 -0.57
N ASN A 527 16.91 13.76 0.41
CA ASN A 527 16.57 14.42 1.67
C ASN A 527 16.20 15.90 1.46
N ALA A 528 16.93 16.63 0.61
CA ALA A 528 16.60 18.01 0.27
C ALA A 528 15.20 18.12 -0.36
N LYS A 529 14.85 17.21 -1.28
CA LYS A 529 13.51 17.13 -1.88
C LYS A 529 12.44 16.82 -0.83
N LEU A 530 12.69 15.88 0.08
CA LEU A 530 11.75 15.54 1.15
C LEU A 530 11.52 16.73 2.10
N VAL A 531 12.56 17.49 2.45
CA VAL A 531 12.44 18.70 3.27
C VAL A 531 11.62 19.78 2.56
N GLU A 532 11.82 19.97 1.26
CA GLU A 532 11.02 20.90 0.46
C GLU A 532 9.55 20.46 0.36
N GLN A 533 9.30 19.17 0.11
CA GLN A 533 7.94 18.62 0.11
C GLN A 533 7.27 18.78 1.48
N ILE A 534 7.97 18.53 2.58
CA ILE A 534 7.46 18.79 3.94
C ILE A 534 7.10 20.26 4.12
N LYS A 535 7.92 21.18 3.61
CA LYS A 535 7.64 22.62 3.70
C LYS A 535 6.39 22.99 2.90
N ILE A 536 6.26 22.50 1.67
CA ILE A 536 5.10 22.74 0.81
C ILE A 536 3.84 22.13 1.44
N LEU A 537 3.90 20.88 1.90
CA LEU A 537 2.77 20.22 2.55
C LEU A 537 2.33 20.95 3.82
N LYS A 538 3.27 21.40 4.66
CA LYS A 538 2.94 22.22 5.83
C LYS A 538 2.26 23.54 5.45
N GLU A 539 2.70 24.20 4.38
CA GLU A 539 2.05 25.42 3.91
C GLU A 539 0.68 25.13 3.29
N GLU A 540 0.52 24.02 2.58
CA GLU A 540 -0.76 23.58 2.04
C GLU A 540 -1.76 23.24 3.14
N ILE A 541 -1.34 22.52 4.18
CA ILE A 541 -2.16 22.26 5.37
C ILE A 541 -2.58 23.58 6.02
N ARG A 542 -1.64 24.50 6.26
CA ARG A 542 -1.96 25.83 6.80
C ARG A 542 -2.89 26.63 5.90
N ARG A 543 -2.75 26.50 4.57
CA ARG A 543 -3.63 27.15 3.59
C ARG A 543 -5.04 26.57 3.66
N LEU A 544 -5.15 25.25 3.70
CA LEU A 544 -6.42 24.53 3.81
C LEU A 544 -7.11 24.85 5.14
N GLU A 545 -6.39 24.85 6.26
CA GLU A 545 -6.91 25.26 7.58
C GLU A 545 -7.41 26.71 7.56
N ARG A 546 -6.63 27.65 7.01
CA ARG A 546 -7.11 29.03 6.83
C ARG A 546 -8.34 29.09 5.93
N ASN A 547 -8.42 28.25 4.91
CA ASN A 547 -9.56 28.25 3.98
C ASN A 547 -10.83 27.65 4.62
N THR A 548 -10.71 26.59 5.42
CA THR A 548 -11.84 26.01 6.17
C THR A 548 -12.34 26.97 7.26
N GLU A 549 -11.43 27.65 7.96
CA GLU A 549 -11.78 28.74 8.88
C GLU A 549 -12.45 29.92 8.14
N ARG A 550 -11.96 30.30 6.95
CA ARG A 550 -12.63 31.30 6.10
C ARG A 550 -14.02 30.85 5.71
N GLU A 551 -14.22 29.59 5.31
CA GLU A 551 -15.54 29.06 5.00
C GLU A 551 -16.48 29.15 6.21
N GLU A 552 -15.98 28.87 7.43
CA GLU A 552 -16.76 29.03 8.66
C GLU A 552 -17.19 30.48 8.89
N HIS A 553 -16.29 31.45 8.73
CA HIS A 553 -16.59 32.87 8.90
C HIS A 553 -17.38 33.48 7.71
N THR A 554 -17.25 32.90 6.51
CA THR A 554 -17.91 33.34 5.26
C THR A 554 -19.31 32.71 5.09
N LYS A 555 -19.73 31.77 5.95
CA LYS A 555 -21.13 31.34 6.06
C LYS A 555 -22.09 32.52 6.26
N ASN A 556 -21.62 33.62 6.85
CA ASN A 556 -22.29 34.92 6.87
C ASN A 556 -21.73 35.86 5.77
N GLY A 557 -21.82 35.46 4.50
CA GLY A 557 -21.37 36.27 3.36
C GLY A 557 -21.99 37.67 3.31
N GLU A 558 -23.18 37.84 3.87
CA GLU A 558 -23.85 39.14 4.03
C GLU A 558 -23.12 40.07 5.03
N TYR A 559 -22.58 39.52 6.12
CA TYR A 559 -21.80 40.30 7.09
C TYR A 559 -20.47 40.77 6.48
N LEU A 560 -19.75 39.87 5.81
CA LEU A 560 -18.51 40.20 5.12
C LEU A 560 -18.75 41.24 4.02
N LYS A 561 -19.83 41.09 3.24
CA LYS A 561 -20.28 42.10 2.27
C LYS A 561 -20.48 43.46 2.95
N ASN A 562 -21.18 43.52 4.07
CA ASN A 562 -21.43 44.78 4.78
C ASN A 562 -20.14 45.40 5.35
N VAL A 563 -19.21 44.59 5.84
CA VAL A 563 -17.90 45.04 6.34
C VAL A 563 -17.02 45.55 5.21
N LEU A 564 -16.97 44.85 4.06
CA LEU A 564 -16.24 45.29 2.86
C LEU A 564 -16.84 46.57 2.27
N MET A 565 -18.17 46.67 2.20
CA MET A 565 -18.85 47.88 1.75
C MET A 565 -18.54 49.07 2.66
N LYS A 566 -18.47 48.87 3.99
CA LYS A 566 -18.03 49.92 4.93
C LYS A 566 -16.56 50.26 4.80
N TYR A 567 -15.70 49.27 4.52
CA TYR A 567 -14.26 49.49 4.35
C TYR A 567 -13.93 50.25 3.05
N LEU A 568 -14.65 49.96 1.97
CA LEU A 568 -14.49 50.61 0.66
C LEU A 568 -15.17 51.97 0.57
N ALA A 569 -16.25 52.19 1.33
CA ALA A 569 -16.95 53.48 1.37
C ALA A 569 -16.01 54.62 1.83
N PRO A 570 -16.32 55.88 1.44
CA PRO A 570 -15.60 57.03 1.98
C PRO A 570 -15.71 57.03 3.50
N PRO A 571 -14.58 57.11 4.24
CA PRO A 571 -14.60 57.02 5.69
C PRO A 571 -15.47 58.16 6.25
N LYS A 572 -16.49 57.80 7.05
CA LYS A 572 -17.37 58.80 7.69
C LYS A 572 -16.77 59.30 9.01
N VAL A 573 -15.83 58.54 9.57
CA VAL A 573 -15.09 58.82 10.81
C VAL A 573 -13.61 58.55 10.56
N ASN A 574 -12.72 59.41 11.09
CA ASN A 574 -11.28 59.16 11.07
C ASN A 574 -10.99 57.81 11.77
N ASP A 575 -10.11 57.00 11.19
CA ASP A 575 -9.69 55.66 11.67
C ASP A 575 -10.70 54.50 11.52
N GLU A 576 -11.85 54.69 10.88
CA GLU A 576 -12.82 53.62 10.60
C GLU A 576 -12.18 52.42 9.85
N ARG A 577 -11.25 52.70 8.91
CA ARG A 577 -10.50 51.67 8.18
C ARG A 577 -9.54 50.88 9.08
N GLN A 578 -8.92 51.53 10.07
CA GLN A 578 -8.06 50.85 11.03
C GLN A 578 -8.89 49.96 11.98
N GLN A 579 -10.09 50.40 12.35
CA GLN A 579 -10.99 49.63 13.22
C GLN A 579 -11.61 48.41 12.52
N LEU A 580 -11.83 48.48 11.21
CA LEU A 580 -12.35 47.37 10.41
C LEU A 580 -11.27 46.36 10.00
N LEU A 581 -9.97 46.72 10.07
CA LEU A 581 -8.87 45.86 9.67
C LEU A 581 -8.75 44.56 10.50
N PRO A 582 -8.87 44.56 11.85
CA PRO A 582 -8.89 43.33 12.64
C PRO A 582 -10.07 42.41 12.28
N VAL A 583 -11.23 43.00 11.95
CA VAL A 583 -12.43 42.26 11.53
C VAL A 583 -12.21 41.63 10.16
N LEU A 584 -11.60 42.35 9.21
CA LEU A 584 -11.22 41.79 7.91
C LEU A 584 -10.11 40.74 8.03
N THR A 585 -9.14 40.93 8.92
CA THR A 585 -8.05 39.98 9.18
C THR A 585 -8.60 38.66 9.70
N THR A 586 -9.56 38.71 10.62
CA THR A 586 -10.20 37.51 11.19
C THR A 586 -11.15 36.83 10.21
N MET A 587 -11.95 37.60 9.47
CA MET A 587 -12.94 37.07 8.51
C MET A 587 -12.29 36.51 7.22
N LEU A 588 -11.23 37.15 6.72
CA LEU A 588 -10.53 36.72 5.51
C LEU A 588 -9.28 35.86 5.80
N ARG A 589 -8.91 35.69 7.08
CA ARG A 589 -7.67 35.02 7.54
C ARG A 589 -6.46 35.47 6.72
N LEU A 590 -6.27 36.78 6.71
CA LEU A 590 -5.14 37.44 6.03
C LEU A 590 -3.83 37.01 6.66
N SER A 591 -2.81 36.80 5.83
CA SER A 591 -1.46 36.50 6.31
C SER A 591 -0.84 37.71 7.02
N PRO A 592 0.15 37.51 7.92
CA PRO A 592 0.84 38.63 8.57
C PRO A 592 1.46 39.63 7.57
N GLU A 593 1.87 39.14 6.39
CA GLU A 593 2.42 39.95 5.31
C GLU A 593 1.33 40.80 4.63
N GLU A 594 0.16 40.22 4.35
CA GLU A 594 -1.00 40.93 3.78
C GLU A 594 -1.54 41.99 4.75
N VAL A 595 -1.62 41.68 6.04
CA VAL A 595 -2.02 42.63 7.08
C VAL A 595 -1.02 43.79 7.17
N SER A 596 0.28 43.52 7.07
CA SER A 596 1.33 44.54 7.05
C SER A 596 1.21 45.45 5.83
N ALA A 597 0.97 44.89 4.64
CA ALA A 597 0.77 45.65 3.41
C ALA A 597 -0.44 46.59 3.51
N ILE A 598 -1.59 46.08 3.96
CA ILE A 598 -2.82 46.88 4.13
C ILE A 598 -2.61 47.97 5.20
N THR A 599 -1.92 47.65 6.29
CA THR A 599 -1.57 48.64 7.34
C THR A 599 -0.65 49.73 6.79
N GLY A 600 0.28 49.39 5.90
CA GLY A 600 1.12 50.34 5.17
C GLY A 600 0.31 51.31 4.32
N TYR A 601 -0.62 50.79 3.50
CA TYR A 601 -1.51 51.60 2.67
C TYR A 601 -2.44 52.52 3.47
N ILE A 602 -2.95 52.07 4.62
CA ILE A 602 -3.78 52.92 5.49
C ILE A 602 -2.96 54.09 6.07
N LYS A 603 -1.71 53.84 6.47
CA LYS A 603 -0.82 54.89 6.98
C LYS A 603 -0.43 55.88 5.89
N GLU A 604 -0.15 55.41 4.68
CA GLU A 604 0.16 56.27 3.52
C GLU A 604 -1.05 57.11 3.09
N SER A 605 -2.26 56.54 3.08
CA SER A 605 -3.52 57.26 2.82
C SER A 605 -3.84 58.34 3.85
N LEU A 606 -3.42 58.18 5.12
CA LEU A 606 -3.58 59.18 6.17
C LEU A 606 -2.63 60.37 5.99
N VAL A 607 -1.42 60.13 5.46
CA VAL A 607 -0.43 61.18 5.17
C VAL A 607 -0.86 62.04 3.97
N VAL A 608 -1.40 61.42 2.91
CA VAL A 608 -1.94 62.15 1.74
C VAL A 608 -3.16 63.01 2.09
N SER A 609 -3.96 62.58 3.07
CA SER A 609 -5.15 63.34 3.53
C SER A 609 -4.78 64.61 4.32
N ALA A 610 -3.54 64.75 4.78
CA ALA A 610 -3.07 65.94 5.49
C ALA A 610 -2.41 66.98 4.58
N GLU A 611 -1.89 66.59 3.42
CA GLU A 611 -1.12 67.49 2.54
C GLU A 611 -1.75 67.78 1.16
N ASP A 612 -2.65 66.95 0.63
CA ASP A 612 -3.29 67.21 -0.68
C ASP A 612 -4.80 66.97 -0.64
N ASN A 613 -5.55 67.98 -0.19
CA ASN A 613 -7.00 68.04 -0.31
C ASN A 613 -7.48 68.37 -1.74
N ASN A 614 -6.61 68.27 -2.76
CA ASN A 614 -6.89 68.71 -4.12
C ASN A 614 -6.33 67.76 -5.18
N GLY A 615 -7.18 66.86 -5.66
CA GLY A 615 -7.03 66.26 -6.98
C GLY A 615 -7.08 64.74 -6.98
N TRP A 616 -7.80 64.19 -7.95
CA TRP A 616 -7.87 62.76 -8.30
C TRP A 616 -8.86 61.89 -7.53
N THR A 617 -8.85 61.82 -6.20
CA THR A 617 -9.78 60.91 -5.48
C THR A 617 -11.24 61.36 -5.53
N SER A 618 -11.52 62.66 -5.64
CA SER A 618 -12.89 63.20 -5.75
C SER A 618 -13.57 62.88 -7.10
N TYR A 619 -12.81 62.65 -8.17
CA TYR A 619 -13.38 62.45 -9.52
C TYR A 619 -13.83 61.01 -9.78
N LEU A 620 -13.29 60.03 -9.05
CA LEU A 620 -13.67 58.62 -9.19
C LEU A 620 -15.04 58.31 -8.58
N TRP A 621 -15.50 59.09 -7.59
CA TRP A 621 -16.74 58.82 -6.88
C TRP A 621 -17.93 59.66 -7.35
N SER A 622 -17.74 60.68 -8.20
CA SER A 622 -18.86 61.49 -8.72
C SER A 622 -19.56 60.89 -9.94
N ASN A 623 -19.00 59.85 -10.57
CA ASN A 623 -19.52 59.25 -11.82
C ASN A 623 -20.26 57.91 -11.61
N ILE A 624 -20.60 57.56 -10.36
CA ILE A 624 -21.48 56.44 -10.04
C ILE A 624 -22.73 57.02 -9.35
N VAL A 625 -23.63 57.59 -10.15
CA VAL A 625 -25.05 57.83 -9.83
C VAL A 625 -25.86 57.53 -11.09
#